data_AF-A0AAN8S3S9-F1
#
_entry.id   AF-A0AAN8S3S9-F1
#
_cell.length_a   1.000
_cell.length_b   1.000
_cell.length_c   1.000
_cell.angle_alpha   90.00
_cell.angle_beta   90.00
_cell.angle_gamma   90.00
#
_symmetry.space_group_name_H-M   'P 1'
#
loop_
_entity.id
_entity.type
_entity.pdbx_description
1 polymer ?
#
loop_
_entity_poly.entity_id
_entity_poly.type
_entity_poly.pdbx_seq_one_letter_code
_entity_poly.pdbx_strand_id
1 'polypeptide(L)'
;MENLAPSELKKIRNKQRKQRAKEDLERKQAQEKMEKKELHNKSRQQVAGDAEPDAPKQDELIPEKLTRAEDPLEQAIKFLQPLQTLASDRIQTHLMAFEIYYRKGKALLMLQSIRRAHKVEPDHPLLHTCIIRYKLYLDVHVARMEESITTVINETMKPIWGEKDAKTLNAEYLKAHKHSIRHVLQGTRMLYYLEPQQQKIAVSLATCLDEGVEGVSIEVPETCTDVLDALKNGDFGSCSKEAEEFRVKCQEKYPLALAFKEGGAAAAAAAAVASSTPVFNHVSPTGQEN
;
A
#
# COMPACT_ATOMS: atom_id res chain seq x y z
N MET A 1 -32.11 -47.33 38.16
CA MET A 1 -30.82 -47.23 38.87
C MET A 1 -31.08 -46.71 40.26
N GLU A 2 -31.42 -47.66 41.13
CA GLU A 2 -31.57 -47.48 42.57
C GLU A 2 -30.19 -47.34 43.24
N ASN A 3 -30.17 -46.69 44.41
CA ASN A 3 -29.06 -46.56 45.37
C ASN A 3 -27.88 -45.62 45.04
N LEU A 4 -28.11 -44.29 45.05
CA LEU A 4 -27.05 -43.29 45.24
C LEU A 4 -27.25 -42.50 46.54
N ALA A 5 -26.18 -42.30 47.31
CA ALA A 5 -26.18 -41.58 48.57
C ALA A 5 -26.74 -40.14 48.44
N PRO A 6 -27.39 -39.58 49.48
CA PRO A 6 -28.05 -38.26 49.42
C PRO A 6 -27.14 -37.10 48.98
N SER A 7 -25.82 -37.24 49.13
CA SER A 7 -24.81 -36.29 48.66
C SER A 7 -24.61 -36.28 47.14
N GLU A 8 -24.76 -37.42 46.46
CA GLU A 8 -24.60 -37.54 45.01
C GLU A 8 -25.85 -37.06 44.25
N LEU A 9 -27.04 -37.28 44.82
CA LEU A 9 -28.31 -36.73 44.29
C LEU A 9 -28.30 -35.18 44.25
N LYS A 10 -27.70 -34.53 45.26
CA LYS A 10 -27.58 -33.06 45.31
C LYS A 10 -26.59 -32.52 44.28
N LYS A 11 -25.48 -33.24 44.03
CA LYS A 11 -24.52 -32.90 42.96
C LYS A 11 -25.13 -33.04 41.57
N ILE A 12 -25.89 -34.10 41.32
CA ILE A 12 -26.59 -34.31 40.03
C ILE A 12 -27.62 -33.19 39.78
N ARG A 13 -28.38 -32.78 40.80
CA ARG A 13 -29.37 -31.70 40.67
C ARG A 13 -28.73 -30.34 40.40
N ASN A 14 -27.60 -30.03 41.03
CA ASN A 14 -26.85 -28.80 40.77
C ASN A 14 -26.19 -28.80 39.38
N LYS A 15 -25.68 -29.96 38.93
CA LYS A 15 -25.12 -30.13 37.58
C LYS A 15 -26.20 -29.94 36.50
N GLN A 16 -27.39 -30.52 36.69
CA GLN A 16 -28.53 -30.33 35.78
C GLN A 16 -29.04 -28.88 35.75
N ARG A 17 -29.07 -28.18 36.90
CA ARG A 17 -29.43 -26.74 36.93
C ARG A 17 -28.45 -25.86 36.15
N LYS A 18 -27.15 -26.13 36.29
CA LYS A 18 -26.11 -25.38 35.57
C LYS A 18 -26.15 -25.62 34.06
N GLN A 19 -26.47 -26.85 33.66
CA GLN A 19 -26.57 -27.22 32.24
C GLN A 19 -27.81 -26.59 31.59
N ARG A 20 -28.97 -26.64 32.25
CA ARG A 20 -30.19 -25.96 31.79
C ARG A 20 -30.03 -24.45 31.70
N ALA A 21 -29.35 -23.81 32.67
CA ALA A 21 -29.08 -22.38 32.61
C ALA A 21 -28.17 -21.98 31.43
N LYS A 22 -27.23 -22.87 31.04
CA LYS A 22 -26.36 -22.64 29.88
C LYS A 22 -27.13 -22.80 28.56
N GLU A 23 -27.96 -23.83 28.46
CA GLU A 23 -28.82 -24.09 27.30
C GLU A 23 -29.87 -22.98 27.10
N ASP A 24 -30.48 -22.47 28.18
CA ASP A 24 -31.44 -21.36 28.10
C ASP A 24 -30.77 -20.05 27.65
N LEU A 25 -29.53 -19.79 28.09
CA LEU A 25 -28.77 -18.62 27.66
C LEU A 25 -28.38 -18.71 26.18
N GLU A 26 -27.94 -19.89 25.73
CA GLU A 26 -27.58 -20.15 24.34
C GLU A 26 -28.80 -20.06 23.42
N ARG A 27 -29.95 -20.57 23.87
CA ARG A 27 -31.22 -20.47 23.14
C ARG A 27 -31.72 -19.02 23.04
N LYS A 28 -31.58 -18.22 24.10
CA LYS A 28 -31.89 -16.78 24.07
C LYS A 28 -30.97 -16.02 23.13
N GLN A 29 -29.66 -16.29 23.14
CA GLN A 29 -28.71 -15.68 22.21
C GLN A 29 -28.97 -16.10 20.76
N ALA A 30 -29.39 -17.34 20.53
CA ALA A 30 -29.79 -17.80 19.20
C ALA A 30 -31.08 -17.12 18.72
N GLN A 31 -32.07 -16.95 19.60
CA GLN A 31 -33.31 -16.22 19.30
C GLN A 31 -33.04 -14.75 19.01
N GLU A 32 -32.24 -14.05 19.81
CA GLU A 32 -31.86 -12.66 19.55
C GLU A 32 -31.10 -12.48 18.21
N LYS A 33 -30.25 -13.46 17.85
CA LYS A 33 -29.57 -13.46 16.54
C LYS A 33 -30.54 -13.70 15.39
N MET A 34 -31.55 -14.56 15.57
CA MET A 34 -32.57 -14.82 14.57
C MET A 34 -33.53 -13.65 14.42
N GLU A 35 -33.97 -13.03 15.52
CA GLU A 35 -34.81 -11.83 15.50
C GLU A 35 -34.10 -10.63 14.87
N LYS A 36 -32.80 -10.42 15.17
CA LYS A 36 -32.00 -9.39 14.48
C LYS A 36 -31.87 -9.67 12.98
N LYS A 37 -31.71 -10.94 12.59
CA LYS A 37 -31.69 -11.34 11.17
C LYS A 37 -33.05 -11.14 10.50
N GLU A 38 -34.16 -11.46 11.18
CA GLU A 38 -35.51 -11.29 10.63
C GLU A 38 -35.94 -9.82 10.53
N LEU A 39 -35.62 -9.00 11.53
CA LEU A 39 -35.82 -7.54 11.49
C LEU A 39 -35.03 -6.92 10.35
N HIS A 40 -33.79 -7.37 10.16
CA HIS A 40 -32.95 -6.95 9.05
C HIS A 40 -33.49 -7.40 7.69
N ASN A 41 -34.01 -8.63 7.58
CA ASN A 41 -34.60 -9.14 6.35
C ASN A 41 -35.94 -8.44 6.01
N LYS A 42 -36.76 -8.09 7.02
CA LYS A 42 -37.99 -7.31 6.84
C LYS A 42 -37.70 -5.86 6.43
N SER A 43 -36.69 -5.23 7.03
CA SER A 43 -36.21 -3.91 6.60
C SER A 43 -35.75 -3.94 5.12
N ARG A 44 -35.02 -4.99 4.73
CA ARG A 44 -34.59 -5.21 3.34
C ARG A 44 -35.76 -5.42 2.37
N GLN A 45 -36.83 -6.09 2.79
CA GLN A 45 -38.05 -6.26 1.98
C GLN A 45 -38.85 -4.96 1.82
N GLN A 46 -38.81 -4.05 2.79
CA GLN A 46 -39.44 -2.73 2.67
C GLN A 46 -38.66 -1.78 1.74
N VAL A 47 -37.33 -1.90 1.69
CA VAL A 47 -36.50 -1.12 0.75
C VAL A 47 -36.53 -1.71 -0.67
N ALA A 48 -36.71 -3.03 -0.82
CA ALA A 48 -36.81 -3.70 -2.11
C ALA A 48 -38.14 -3.48 -2.87
N GLY A 49 -39.15 -2.89 -2.22
CA GLY A 49 -40.42 -2.55 -2.89
C GLY A 49 -40.32 -1.42 -3.93
N ASP A 50 -39.21 -0.67 -3.92
CA ASP A 50 -38.99 0.53 -4.74
C ASP A 50 -37.71 0.42 -5.61
N ALA A 51 -37.06 -0.74 -5.67
CA ALA A 51 -35.85 -0.97 -6.44
C ALA A 51 -36.12 -1.89 -7.65
N GLU A 52 -35.71 -1.45 -8.84
CA GLU A 52 -35.77 -2.22 -10.08
C GLU A 52 -35.23 -3.66 -9.89
N PRO A 53 -35.87 -4.67 -10.49
CA PRO A 53 -35.57 -6.09 -10.26
C PRO A 53 -34.21 -6.56 -10.79
N ASP A 54 -33.41 -5.65 -11.38
CA ASP A 54 -32.10 -5.94 -11.98
C ASP A 54 -30.94 -5.17 -11.32
N ALA A 55 -31.20 -4.45 -10.22
CA ALA A 55 -30.14 -3.81 -9.46
C ALA A 55 -29.27 -4.89 -8.76
N PRO A 56 -27.95 -4.93 -9.01
CA PRO A 56 -27.08 -5.92 -8.38
C PRO A 56 -27.21 -5.83 -6.86
N LYS A 57 -27.35 -6.99 -6.21
CA LYS A 57 -27.41 -7.09 -4.75
C LYS A 57 -26.19 -6.39 -4.17
N GLN A 58 -26.40 -5.18 -3.64
CA GLN A 58 -25.35 -4.45 -2.96
C GLN A 58 -25.02 -5.24 -1.70
N ASP A 59 -23.78 -5.73 -1.64
CA ASP A 59 -23.24 -6.27 -0.40
C ASP A 59 -23.22 -5.12 0.62
N GLU A 60 -23.74 -5.39 1.82
CA GLU A 60 -23.77 -4.39 2.87
C GLU A 60 -22.35 -3.96 3.22
N LEU A 61 -22.11 -2.65 3.14
CA LEU A 61 -20.85 -2.01 3.48
C LEU A 61 -20.63 -2.07 5.00
N ILE A 62 -20.24 -3.24 5.50
CA ILE A 62 -19.93 -3.46 6.91
C ILE A 62 -18.45 -3.08 7.11
N PRO A 63 -18.13 -2.04 7.91
CA PRO A 63 -16.76 -1.56 8.09
C PRO A 63 -15.78 -2.66 8.56
N GLU A 64 -16.26 -3.58 9.40
CA GLU A 64 -15.48 -4.72 9.91
C GLU A 64 -15.10 -5.72 8.80
N LYS A 65 -15.95 -5.90 7.78
CA LYS A 65 -15.66 -6.76 6.63
C LYS A 65 -14.74 -6.07 5.63
N LEU A 66 -14.87 -4.75 5.45
CA LEU A 66 -14.01 -3.97 4.56
C LEU A 66 -12.58 -3.83 5.10
N THR A 67 -12.43 -3.69 6.42
CA THR A 67 -11.11 -3.62 7.07
C THR A 67 -10.38 -4.97 7.14
N ARG A 68 -11.10 -6.08 6.93
CA ARG A 68 -10.57 -7.45 6.94
C ARG A 68 -10.97 -8.23 5.69
N ALA A 69 -10.78 -7.63 4.51
CA ALA A 69 -10.98 -8.34 3.26
C ALA A 69 -10.07 -9.57 3.19
N GLU A 70 -10.62 -10.73 2.84
CA GLU A 70 -9.86 -11.99 2.77
C GLU A 70 -8.77 -11.96 1.70
N ASP A 71 -9.05 -11.34 0.55
CA ASP A 71 -8.06 -11.10 -0.51
C ASP A 71 -8.03 -9.61 -0.89
N PRO A 72 -7.24 -8.79 -0.17
CA PRO A 72 -7.16 -7.35 -0.42
C PRO A 72 -6.66 -7.00 -1.83
N LEU A 73 -5.78 -7.84 -2.41
CA LEU A 73 -5.20 -7.58 -3.73
C LEU A 73 -6.22 -7.88 -4.84
N GLU A 74 -7.03 -8.93 -4.72
CA GLU A 74 -8.13 -9.15 -5.67
C GLU A 74 -9.21 -8.08 -5.57
N GLN A 75 -9.54 -7.60 -4.36
CA GLN A 75 -10.45 -6.45 -4.24
C GLN A 75 -9.86 -5.20 -4.91
N ALA A 76 -8.57 -4.92 -4.72
CA ALA A 76 -7.90 -3.79 -5.38
C ALA A 76 -7.95 -3.89 -6.92
N ILE A 77 -7.84 -5.10 -7.48
CA ILE A 77 -7.95 -5.33 -8.93
C ILE A 77 -9.34 -4.93 -9.46
N LYS A 78 -10.42 -5.19 -8.71
CA LYS A 78 -11.77 -4.79 -9.12
C LYS A 78 -11.91 -3.27 -9.25
N PHE A 79 -11.21 -2.49 -8.43
CA PHE A 79 -11.13 -1.03 -8.57
C PHE A 79 -10.18 -0.59 -9.67
N LEU A 80 -9.10 -1.34 -9.89
CA LEU A 80 -8.11 -1.06 -10.93
C LEU A 80 -8.67 -1.25 -12.35
N GLN A 81 -9.50 -2.27 -12.58
CA GLN A 81 -10.01 -2.63 -13.91
C GLN A 81 -10.78 -1.48 -14.61
N PRO A 82 -11.73 -0.78 -13.95
CA PRO A 82 -12.35 0.41 -14.51
C PRO A 82 -11.34 1.50 -14.86
N LEU A 83 -10.34 1.74 -14.00
CA LEU A 83 -9.30 2.75 -14.25
C LEU A 83 -8.45 2.40 -15.47
N GLN A 84 -8.08 1.13 -15.63
CA GLN A 84 -7.33 0.67 -16.81
C GLN A 84 -8.12 0.82 -18.11
N THR A 85 -9.45 0.82 -18.04
CA THR A 85 -10.32 0.95 -19.21
C THR A 85 -10.64 2.41 -19.52
N LEU A 86 -10.96 3.20 -18.49
CA LEU A 86 -11.53 4.55 -18.63
C LEU A 86 -10.51 5.67 -18.38
N ALA A 87 -9.42 5.40 -17.65
CA ALA A 87 -8.38 6.35 -17.27
C ALA A 87 -6.98 5.83 -17.65
N SER A 88 -6.87 5.21 -18.84
CA SER A 88 -5.62 4.64 -19.34
C SER A 88 -4.58 5.69 -19.77
N ASP A 89 -4.98 6.95 -19.87
CA ASP A 89 -4.15 8.14 -20.11
C ASP A 89 -3.53 8.71 -18.83
N ARG A 90 -3.97 8.26 -17.65
CA ARG A 90 -3.39 8.69 -16.35
C ARG A 90 -2.26 7.75 -15.94
N ILE A 91 -1.07 8.31 -15.67
CA ILE A 91 0.08 7.50 -15.26
C ILE A 91 -0.18 6.77 -13.93
N GLN A 92 -0.92 7.39 -13.00
CA GLN A 92 -1.24 6.82 -11.70
C GLN A 92 -1.94 5.46 -11.83
N THR A 93 -2.81 5.30 -12.83
CA THR A 93 -3.49 4.02 -13.13
C THR A 93 -2.48 2.89 -13.32
N HIS A 94 -1.42 3.15 -14.09
CA HIS A 94 -0.41 2.13 -14.43
C HIS A 94 0.60 1.92 -13.29
N LEU A 95 0.92 2.96 -12.53
CA LEU A 95 1.76 2.83 -11.34
C LEU A 95 1.06 1.99 -10.26
N MET A 96 -0.24 2.23 -10.01
CA MET A 96 -1.04 1.41 -9.10
C MET A 96 -1.17 -0.03 -9.58
N ALA A 97 -1.34 -0.24 -10.90
CA ALA A 97 -1.33 -1.57 -11.49
C ALA A 97 -0.01 -2.31 -11.20
N PHE A 98 1.12 -1.64 -11.41
CA PHE A 98 2.43 -2.19 -11.10
C PHE A 98 2.53 -2.63 -9.64
N GLU A 99 2.14 -1.78 -8.69
CA GLU A 99 2.24 -2.09 -7.25
C GLU A 99 1.40 -3.32 -6.84
N ILE A 100 0.22 -3.48 -7.43
CA ILE A 100 -0.65 -4.64 -7.18
C ILE A 100 -0.02 -5.90 -7.78
N TYR A 101 0.40 -5.85 -9.05
CA TYR A 101 0.96 -7.02 -9.74
C TYR A 101 2.34 -7.42 -9.24
N TYR A 102 3.12 -6.47 -8.72
CA TYR A 102 4.37 -6.73 -8.01
C TYR A 102 4.11 -7.59 -6.77
N ARG A 103 3.14 -7.20 -5.92
CA ARG A 103 2.76 -7.97 -4.73
C ARG A 103 2.17 -9.35 -5.06
N LYS A 104 1.47 -9.48 -6.20
CA LYS A 104 0.96 -10.78 -6.69
C LYS A 104 1.99 -11.62 -7.46
N GLY A 105 3.20 -11.11 -7.70
CA GLY A 105 4.24 -11.82 -8.47
C GLY A 105 3.86 -12.10 -9.93
N LYS A 106 3.14 -11.18 -10.59
CA LYS A 106 2.68 -11.35 -11.99
C LYS A 106 3.61 -10.61 -12.97
N ALA A 107 4.69 -11.26 -13.39
CA ALA A 107 5.77 -10.67 -14.20
C ALA A 107 5.32 -9.94 -15.48
N LEU A 108 4.44 -10.57 -16.27
CA LEU A 108 3.95 -9.98 -17.53
C LEU A 108 2.99 -8.81 -17.31
N LEU A 109 2.23 -8.82 -16.21
CA LEU A 109 1.34 -7.71 -15.87
C LEU A 109 2.12 -6.51 -15.31
N MET A 110 3.22 -6.78 -14.60
CA MET A 110 4.20 -5.73 -14.26
C MET A 110 4.80 -5.10 -15.51
N LEU A 111 5.25 -5.91 -16.47
CA LEU A 111 5.77 -5.45 -17.77
C LEU A 111 4.76 -4.56 -18.49
N GLN A 112 3.51 -5.03 -18.61
CA GLN A 112 2.44 -4.28 -19.25
C GLN A 112 2.20 -2.93 -18.57
N SER A 113 2.23 -2.90 -17.23
CA SER A 113 2.04 -1.69 -16.43
C SER A 113 3.17 -0.69 -16.70
N ILE A 114 4.43 -1.13 -16.69
CA ILE A 114 5.59 -0.28 -16.98
C ILE A 114 5.51 0.26 -18.41
N ARG A 115 5.21 -0.57 -19.41
CA ARG A 115 5.09 -0.12 -20.81
C ARG A 115 4.03 0.97 -20.99
N ARG A 116 2.86 0.79 -20.34
CA ARG A 116 1.77 1.75 -20.43
C ARG A 116 2.10 3.05 -19.70
N ALA A 117 2.69 2.97 -18.51
CA ALA A 117 3.20 4.15 -17.79
C ALA A 117 4.24 4.90 -18.62
N HIS A 118 5.22 4.20 -19.20
CA HIS A 118 6.25 4.78 -20.05
C HIS A 118 5.68 5.40 -21.33
N LYS A 119 4.57 4.90 -21.87
CA LYS A 119 3.89 5.52 -23.01
C LYS A 119 3.24 6.86 -22.64
N VAL A 120 2.75 6.99 -21.40
CA VAL A 120 2.09 8.19 -20.90
C VAL A 120 3.12 9.25 -20.51
N GLU A 121 4.04 8.91 -19.62
CA GLU A 121 5.04 9.84 -19.08
C GLU A 121 6.34 9.06 -18.77
N PRO A 122 7.28 8.98 -19.74
CA PRO A 122 8.54 8.26 -19.60
C PRO A 122 9.40 8.74 -18.43
N ASP A 123 9.34 10.04 -18.14
CA ASP A 123 10.22 10.72 -17.18
C ASP A 123 9.65 10.77 -15.75
N HIS A 124 8.54 10.08 -15.48
CA HIS A 124 7.88 10.21 -14.20
C HIS A 124 8.69 9.57 -13.04
N PRO A 125 8.87 10.26 -11.89
CA PRO A 125 9.75 9.77 -10.82
C PRO A 125 9.40 8.39 -10.25
N LEU A 126 8.12 8.11 -10.04
CA LEU A 126 7.70 6.79 -9.53
C LEU A 126 7.86 5.67 -10.57
N LEU A 127 7.88 6.00 -11.87
CA LEU A 127 8.09 4.99 -12.91
C LEU A 127 9.52 4.45 -12.84
N HIS A 128 10.51 5.31 -12.59
CA HIS A 128 11.90 4.90 -12.37
C HIS A 128 12.02 3.85 -11.26
N THR A 129 11.37 4.11 -10.12
CA THR A 129 11.28 3.16 -9.00
C THR A 129 10.66 1.82 -9.40
N CYS A 130 9.60 1.83 -10.23
CA CYS A 130 8.99 0.61 -10.75
C CYS A 130 9.94 -0.18 -11.66
N ILE A 131 10.68 0.51 -12.52
CA ILE A 131 11.64 -0.08 -13.46
C ILE A 131 12.76 -0.79 -12.69
N ILE A 132 13.36 -0.13 -11.68
CA ILE A 132 14.43 -0.72 -10.85
C ILE A 132 13.91 -1.94 -10.10
N ARG A 133 12.75 -1.83 -9.44
CA ARG A 133 12.15 -2.96 -8.70
C ARG A 133 11.81 -4.13 -9.61
N TYR A 134 11.32 -3.87 -10.81
CA TYR A 134 11.04 -4.92 -11.78
C TYR A 134 12.30 -5.63 -12.26
N LYS A 135 13.38 -4.88 -12.51
CA LYS A 135 14.67 -5.46 -12.89
C LYS A 135 15.20 -6.41 -11.81
N LEU A 136 15.19 -5.98 -10.55
CA LEU A 136 15.60 -6.82 -9.42
C LEU A 136 14.69 -8.03 -9.23
N TYR A 137 13.39 -7.87 -9.44
CA TYR A 137 12.46 -8.99 -9.45
C TYR A 137 12.84 -10.02 -10.53
N LEU A 138 13.19 -9.58 -11.75
CA LEU A 138 13.64 -10.49 -12.80
C LEU A 138 14.95 -11.19 -12.44
N ASP A 139 15.93 -10.48 -11.87
CA ASP A 139 17.21 -11.08 -11.46
C ASP A 139 17.01 -12.28 -10.51
N VAL A 140 15.98 -12.24 -9.67
CA VAL A 140 15.63 -13.33 -8.74
C VAL A 140 14.79 -14.43 -9.40
N HIS A 141 13.86 -14.06 -10.29
CA HIS A 141 12.81 -14.97 -10.75
C HIS A 141 13.03 -15.54 -12.16
N VAL A 142 13.89 -14.94 -12.99
CA VAL A 142 14.07 -15.30 -14.41
C VAL A 142 14.46 -16.76 -14.61
N ALA A 143 15.27 -17.33 -13.70
CA ALA A 143 15.69 -18.73 -13.77
C ALA A 143 14.53 -19.75 -13.64
N ARG A 144 13.37 -19.31 -13.16
CA ARG A 144 12.15 -20.12 -13.01
C ARG A 144 11.09 -19.82 -14.08
N MET A 145 11.37 -18.90 -15.00
CA MET A 145 10.46 -18.52 -16.07
C MET A 145 10.73 -19.33 -17.32
N GLU A 146 9.70 -19.48 -18.15
CA GLU A 146 9.85 -20.06 -19.49
C GLU A 146 10.74 -19.14 -20.37
N GLU A 147 11.50 -19.74 -21.27
CA GLU A 147 12.37 -19.01 -22.20
C GLU A 147 11.58 -18.03 -23.06
N SER A 148 10.39 -18.43 -23.55
CA SER A 148 9.50 -17.57 -24.35
C SER A 148 9.10 -16.29 -23.62
N ILE A 149 8.75 -16.40 -22.33
CA ILE A 149 8.41 -15.28 -21.46
C ILE A 149 9.62 -14.37 -21.25
N THR A 150 10.78 -14.96 -20.99
CA THR A 150 12.03 -14.22 -20.74
C THR A 150 12.45 -13.42 -21.97
N THR A 151 12.36 -14.02 -23.16
CA THR A 151 12.65 -13.35 -24.44
C THR A 151 11.74 -12.15 -24.64
N VAL A 152 10.42 -12.29 -24.45
CA VAL A 152 9.45 -11.19 -24.58
C VAL A 152 9.75 -10.05 -23.62
N ILE A 153 10.09 -10.37 -22.36
CA ILE A 153 10.45 -9.37 -21.34
C ILE A 153 11.72 -8.61 -21.77
N ASN A 154 12.76 -9.33 -22.18
CA ASN A 154 14.04 -8.75 -22.56
C ASN A 154 13.91 -7.84 -23.80
N GLU A 155 13.25 -8.30 -24.86
CA GLU A 155 13.02 -7.51 -26.07
C GLU A 155 12.19 -6.25 -25.78
N THR A 156 11.17 -6.39 -24.94
CA THR A 156 10.30 -5.27 -24.56
C THR A 156 11.03 -4.22 -23.74
N MET A 157 11.91 -4.62 -22.82
CA MET A 157 12.56 -3.70 -21.89
C MET A 157 13.91 -3.18 -22.38
N LYS A 158 14.51 -3.81 -23.41
CA LYS A 158 15.72 -3.34 -24.08
C LYS A 158 15.70 -1.84 -24.44
N PRO A 159 14.62 -1.24 -25.00
CA PRO A 159 14.59 0.19 -25.27
C PRO A 159 14.56 1.09 -24.01
N ILE A 160 14.18 0.55 -22.85
CA ILE A 160 14.06 1.30 -21.59
C ILE A 160 15.39 1.29 -20.82
N TRP A 161 15.99 0.11 -20.62
CA TRP A 161 17.21 -0.02 -19.80
C TRP A 161 18.45 -0.48 -20.56
N GLY A 162 18.33 -0.86 -21.83
CA GLY A 162 19.45 -1.39 -22.62
C GLY A 162 20.09 -2.62 -21.97
N GLU A 163 21.40 -2.56 -21.77
CA GLU A 163 22.20 -3.60 -21.10
C GLU A 163 22.62 -3.20 -19.68
N LYS A 164 22.11 -2.08 -19.17
CA LYS A 164 22.52 -1.51 -17.88
C LYS A 164 21.97 -2.33 -16.72
N ASP A 165 22.76 -2.45 -15.66
CA ASP A 165 22.31 -3.01 -14.39
C ASP A 165 21.50 -1.97 -13.59
N ALA A 166 20.82 -2.42 -12.52
CA ALA A 166 19.96 -1.53 -11.73
C ALA A 166 20.72 -0.35 -11.10
N LYS A 167 22.00 -0.57 -10.72
CA LYS A 167 22.85 0.45 -10.12
C LYS A 167 23.24 1.53 -11.13
N THR A 168 23.69 1.13 -12.32
CA THR A 168 24.06 2.07 -13.39
C THR A 168 22.85 2.89 -13.83
N LEU A 169 21.68 2.25 -13.98
CA LEU A 169 20.43 2.96 -14.31
C LEU A 169 20.11 4.05 -13.28
N ASN A 170 20.22 3.73 -11.99
CA ASN A 170 19.91 4.68 -10.94
C ASN A 170 20.93 5.83 -10.87
N ALA A 171 22.21 5.53 -11.04
CA ALA A 171 23.27 6.54 -11.03
C ALA A 171 23.13 7.53 -12.20
N GLU A 172 22.80 7.06 -13.39
CA GLU A 172 22.54 7.92 -14.55
C GLU A 172 21.29 8.77 -14.35
N TYR A 173 20.21 8.19 -13.81
CA TYR A 173 18.98 8.91 -13.49
C TYR A 173 19.22 10.04 -12.48
N LEU A 174 19.94 9.78 -11.38
CA LEU A 174 20.31 10.81 -10.41
C LEU A 174 21.15 11.93 -11.04
N LYS A 175 22.05 11.60 -11.96
CA LYS A 175 22.86 12.59 -12.68
C LYS A 175 22.02 13.46 -13.61
N ALA A 176 21.05 12.85 -14.30
CA ALA A 176 20.15 13.55 -15.24
C ALA A 176 19.18 14.49 -14.51
N HIS A 177 18.66 14.10 -13.35
CA HIS A 177 17.62 14.83 -12.63
C HIS A 177 18.07 15.51 -11.34
N LYS A 178 19.37 15.85 -11.23
CA LYS A 178 19.96 16.49 -10.04
C LYS A 178 19.27 17.79 -9.60
N HIS A 179 18.54 18.43 -10.50
CA HIS A 179 17.81 19.67 -10.25
C HIS A 179 16.34 19.47 -9.89
N SER A 180 15.82 18.25 -9.83
CA SER A 180 14.41 18.03 -9.49
C SER A 180 14.26 17.21 -8.21
N ILE A 181 13.79 17.84 -7.14
CA ILE A 181 13.68 17.18 -5.83
C ILE A 181 12.80 15.92 -5.86
N ARG A 182 11.75 15.89 -6.70
CA ARG A 182 10.89 14.70 -6.88
C ARG A 182 11.65 13.52 -7.47
N HIS A 183 12.50 13.78 -8.47
CA HIS A 183 13.32 12.77 -9.10
C HIS A 183 14.46 12.34 -8.18
N VAL A 184 15.15 13.29 -7.55
CA VAL A 184 16.21 13.01 -6.57
C VAL A 184 15.69 12.15 -5.43
N LEU A 185 14.50 12.43 -4.89
CA LEU A 185 13.89 11.60 -3.84
C LEU A 185 13.72 10.13 -4.30
N GLN A 186 13.18 9.89 -5.50
CA GLN A 186 13.01 8.51 -6.00
C GLN A 186 14.36 7.84 -6.31
N GLY A 187 15.30 8.57 -6.91
CA GLY A 187 16.63 8.03 -7.21
C GLY A 187 17.41 7.70 -5.94
N THR A 188 17.31 8.51 -4.89
CA THR A 188 17.96 8.27 -3.60
C THR A 188 17.30 7.12 -2.82
N ARG A 189 15.97 6.99 -2.87
CA ARG A 189 15.27 5.79 -2.35
C ARG A 189 15.82 4.52 -3.00
N MET A 190 15.95 4.53 -4.33
CA MET A 190 16.53 3.41 -5.07
C MET A 190 18.02 3.22 -4.78
N LEU A 191 18.76 4.29 -4.49
CA LEU A 191 20.17 4.20 -4.09
C LEU A 191 20.31 3.42 -2.78
N TYR A 192 19.54 3.80 -1.76
CA TYR A 192 19.55 3.09 -0.48
C TYR A 192 19.02 1.64 -0.62
N TYR A 193 17.97 1.45 -1.43
CA TYR A 193 17.40 0.12 -1.69
C TYR A 193 18.42 -0.84 -2.35
N LEU A 194 19.20 -0.35 -3.31
CA LEU A 194 20.23 -1.12 -4.00
C LEU A 194 21.52 -1.26 -3.17
N GLU A 195 21.85 -0.24 -2.40
CA GLU A 195 23.13 -0.10 -1.69
C GLU A 195 22.91 0.52 -0.30
N PRO A 196 22.48 -0.27 0.70
CA PRO A 196 22.20 0.23 2.05
C PRO A 196 23.38 0.95 2.72
N GLN A 197 24.62 0.58 2.36
CA GLN A 197 25.85 1.24 2.81
C GLN A 197 25.96 2.71 2.39
N GLN A 198 25.24 3.13 1.34
CA GLN A 198 25.23 4.51 0.84
C GLN A 198 24.15 5.40 1.51
N GLN A 199 23.56 4.97 2.63
CA GLN A 199 22.52 5.70 3.36
C GLN A 199 22.83 7.19 3.54
N LYS A 200 24.03 7.52 4.02
CA LYS A 200 24.43 8.92 4.27
C LYS A 200 24.41 9.77 3.00
N ILE A 201 24.85 9.20 1.88
CA ILE A 201 24.84 9.88 0.58
C ILE A 201 23.39 10.06 0.11
N ALA A 202 22.57 9.02 0.21
CA ALA A 202 21.16 9.07 -0.18
C ALA A 202 20.38 10.15 0.59
N VAL A 203 20.53 10.19 1.92
CA VAL A 203 19.88 11.19 2.77
C VAL A 203 20.39 12.59 2.48
N SER A 204 21.71 12.77 2.32
CA SER A 204 22.29 14.07 1.96
C SER A 204 21.75 14.62 0.64
N LEU A 205 21.58 13.77 -0.36
CA LEU A 205 21.03 14.16 -1.65
C LEU A 205 19.53 14.45 -1.56
N ALA A 206 18.76 13.62 -0.85
CA ALA A 206 17.32 13.78 -0.69
C ALA A 206 16.93 15.06 0.08
N THR A 207 17.79 15.48 1.02
CA THR A 207 17.55 16.64 1.90
C THR A 207 18.16 17.95 1.39
N CYS A 208 18.71 17.96 0.18
CA CYS A 208 19.31 19.14 -0.43
C CYS A 208 18.20 20.11 -0.91
N LEU A 209 18.23 21.36 -0.42
CA LEU A 209 17.22 22.40 -0.69
C LEU A 209 17.78 23.63 -1.43
N ASP A 210 18.89 23.47 -2.14
CA ASP A 210 19.59 24.54 -2.86
C ASP A 210 18.66 25.35 -3.78
N GLU A 211 18.94 26.64 -3.94
CA GLU A 211 18.11 27.60 -4.70
C GLU A 211 17.95 27.26 -6.20
N GLY A 212 18.77 26.34 -6.72
CA GLY A 212 18.73 25.84 -8.11
C GLY A 212 17.97 24.53 -8.31
N VAL A 213 17.18 24.07 -7.32
CA VAL A 213 16.38 22.84 -7.41
C VAL A 213 14.93 23.18 -7.75
N GLU A 214 14.49 22.74 -8.93
CA GLU A 214 13.09 22.73 -9.37
C GLU A 214 12.21 21.90 -8.43
N GLY A 215 11.05 22.45 -8.06
CA GLY A 215 10.14 21.84 -7.09
C GLY A 215 10.35 22.31 -5.65
N VAL A 216 11.31 23.22 -5.41
CA VAL A 216 11.45 23.95 -4.14
C VAL A 216 10.98 25.40 -4.31
N SER A 217 9.89 25.59 -5.05
CA SER A 217 9.19 26.87 -5.19
C SER A 217 8.24 27.11 -4.01
N ILE A 218 7.90 28.38 -3.76
CA ILE A 218 6.98 28.83 -2.69
C ILE A 218 5.62 28.10 -2.75
N GLU A 219 5.25 27.58 -3.93
CA GLU A 219 3.95 26.98 -4.22
C GLU A 219 3.84 25.48 -3.90
N VAL A 220 4.94 24.74 -3.68
CA VAL A 220 4.89 23.26 -3.61
C VAL A 220 5.63 22.68 -2.38
N PRO A 221 5.09 22.86 -1.15
CA PRO A 221 5.61 22.20 0.05
C PRO A 221 5.47 20.68 0.02
N GLU A 222 4.58 20.14 -0.82
CA GLU A 222 4.28 18.70 -0.92
C GLU A 222 5.53 17.84 -1.12
N THR A 223 6.47 18.29 -1.95
CA THR A 223 7.68 17.50 -2.21
C THR A 223 8.64 17.49 -1.01
N CYS A 224 8.69 18.57 -0.22
CA CYS A 224 9.43 18.57 1.04
C CYS A 224 8.72 17.71 2.11
N THR A 225 7.39 17.66 2.09
CA THR A 225 6.61 16.74 2.93
C THR A 225 6.91 15.30 2.56
N ASP A 226 6.95 14.95 1.27
CA ASP A 226 7.29 13.60 0.80
C ASP A 226 8.70 13.16 1.23
N VAL A 227 9.68 14.06 1.20
CA VAL A 227 11.04 13.78 1.70
C VAL A 227 11.02 13.55 3.22
N LEU A 228 10.31 14.39 3.96
CA LEU A 228 10.20 14.25 5.42
C LEU A 228 9.51 12.94 5.80
N ASP A 229 8.45 12.57 5.09
CA ASP A 229 7.73 11.32 5.28
C ASP A 229 8.60 10.12 4.90
N ALA A 230 9.40 10.21 3.83
CA ALA A 230 10.36 9.17 3.47
C ALA A 230 11.38 8.91 4.58
N LEU A 231 11.93 9.97 5.20
CA LEU A 231 12.87 9.87 6.31
C LEU A 231 12.23 9.25 7.56
N LYS A 232 10.94 9.52 7.81
CA LYS A 232 10.18 9.00 8.96
C LYS A 232 9.70 7.57 8.76
N ASN A 233 9.29 7.21 7.54
CA ASN A 233 8.74 5.90 7.22
C ASN A 233 9.80 4.80 7.08
N GLY A 234 11.08 5.17 7.15
CA GLY A 234 12.19 4.22 7.08
C GLY A 234 12.64 3.90 5.66
N ASP A 235 12.26 4.70 4.67
CA ASP A 235 12.67 4.53 3.26
C ASP A 235 14.20 4.63 3.09
N PHE A 236 14.86 5.29 4.04
CA PHE A 236 16.31 5.41 4.15
C PHE A 236 16.86 4.72 5.40
N GLY A 237 16.10 3.85 6.06
CA GLY A 237 16.45 3.30 7.38
C GLY A 237 16.18 4.27 8.52
N SER A 238 16.91 4.13 9.64
CA SER A 238 16.72 4.99 10.81
C SER A 238 17.39 6.35 10.58
N CYS A 239 16.58 7.38 10.33
CA CYS A 239 17.01 8.74 10.00
C CYS A 239 16.31 9.80 10.88
N SER A 240 16.05 9.50 12.15
CA SER A 240 15.26 10.38 13.02
C SER A 240 15.90 11.75 13.26
N LYS A 241 17.24 11.81 13.31
CA LYS A 241 17.98 13.06 13.48
C LYS A 241 17.93 13.89 12.20
N GLU A 242 18.23 13.26 11.07
CA GLU A 242 18.23 13.88 9.75
C GLU A 242 16.83 14.36 9.35
N ALA A 243 15.78 13.62 9.72
CA ALA A 243 14.39 14.03 9.57
C ALA A 243 14.07 15.32 10.33
N GLU A 244 14.56 15.45 11.56
CA GLU A 244 14.34 16.63 12.39
C GLU A 244 15.13 17.84 11.88
N GLU A 245 16.40 17.65 11.51
CA GLU A 245 17.21 18.69 10.86
C GLU A 245 16.57 19.18 9.56
N PHE A 246 16.06 18.26 8.74
CA PHE A 246 15.37 18.59 7.51
C PHE A 246 14.03 19.32 7.77
N ARG A 247 13.27 18.91 8.80
CA ARG A 247 12.04 19.59 9.22
C ARG A 247 12.32 21.05 9.58
N VAL A 248 13.36 21.32 10.37
CA VAL A 248 13.74 22.69 10.76
C VAL A 248 14.08 23.52 9.53
N LYS A 249 14.89 23.01 8.60
CA LYS A 249 15.18 23.70 7.32
C LYS A 249 13.92 23.98 6.51
N CYS A 250 12.99 23.02 6.45
CA CYS A 250 11.71 23.21 5.78
C CYS A 250 10.81 24.22 6.49
N GLN A 251 10.87 24.31 7.82
CA GLN A 251 10.13 25.30 8.61
C GLN A 251 10.62 26.73 8.35
N GLU A 252 11.93 26.92 8.21
CA GLU A 252 12.52 28.22 7.84
C GLU A 252 12.06 28.64 6.44
N LYS A 253 12.05 27.70 5.48
CA LYS A 253 11.64 27.95 4.09
C LYS A 253 10.13 28.11 3.93
N TYR A 254 9.33 27.40 4.73
CA TYR A 254 7.87 27.40 4.70
C TYR A 254 7.26 27.65 6.09
N PRO A 255 7.34 28.87 6.65
CA PRO A 255 6.91 29.16 8.02
C PRO A 255 5.43 28.89 8.32
N LEU A 256 4.59 28.93 7.28
CA LEU A 256 3.14 28.72 7.39
C LEU A 256 2.72 27.25 7.27
N ALA A 257 3.60 26.37 6.77
CA ALA A 257 3.27 24.98 6.52
C ALA A 257 3.18 24.19 7.84
N LEU A 258 1.98 23.68 8.13
CA LEU A 258 1.72 22.91 9.36
C LEU A 258 2.54 21.61 9.43
N ALA A 259 2.85 21.03 8.27
CA ALA A 259 3.66 19.81 8.16
C ALA A 259 5.07 19.94 8.77
N PHE A 260 5.60 21.17 8.85
CA PHE A 260 6.95 21.44 9.35
C PHE A 260 6.99 22.11 10.72
N LYS A 261 5.85 22.36 11.38
CA LYS A 261 5.84 22.89 12.76
C LYS A 261 6.29 21.83 13.77
N GLU A 262 6.86 22.27 14.89
CA GLU A 262 7.16 21.40 16.04
C GLU A 262 5.89 20.69 16.51
N GLY A 263 5.93 19.36 16.60
CA GLY A 263 4.76 18.54 16.93
C GLY A 263 3.70 18.41 15.82
N GLY A 264 3.93 18.97 14.62
CA GLY A 264 2.98 18.99 13.50
C GLY A 264 2.54 17.62 12.99
N ALA A 265 3.28 16.56 13.31
CA ALA A 265 2.89 15.18 13.00
C ALA A 265 1.53 14.78 13.62
N ALA A 266 1.18 15.31 14.81
CA ALA A 266 -0.10 15.02 15.45
C ALA A 266 -1.28 15.73 14.75
N ALA A 267 -1.04 16.90 14.14
CA ALA A 267 -2.07 17.65 13.42
C ALA A 267 -2.25 17.18 11.97
N ALA A 268 -1.17 16.76 11.30
CA ALA A 268 -1.21 16.22 9.94
C ALA A 268 -1.81 14.81 9.86
N ALA A 269 -1.59 13.97 10.87
CA ALA A 269 -2.22 12.64 10.95
C ALA A 269 -3.76 12.68 10.98
N ALA A 270 -4.34 13.77 11.50
CA ALA A 270 -5.79 14.00 11.45
C ALA A 270 -6.29 14.41 10.05
N ALA A 271 -5.43 15.00 9.21
CA ALA A 271 -5.75 15.43 7.85
C ALA A 271 -5.43 14.37 6.77
N ALA A 272 -4.44 13.51 7.01
CA ALA A 272 -3.96 12.49 6.07
C ALA A 272 -4.95 11.36 5.79
N VAL A 273 -6.06 11.26 6.54
CA VAL A 273 -7.19 10.37 6.21
C VAL A 273 -7.83 10.74 4.85
N ALA A 274 -7.51 11.91 4.29
CA ALA A 274 -8.10 12.41 3.03
C ALA A 274 -7.18 12.35 1.78
N SER A 275 -5.89 12.03 1.89
CA SER A 275 -4.99 11.99 0.72
C SER A 275 -4.18 10.70 0.68
N SER A 276 -4.60 9.76 -0.17
CA SER A 276 -3.85 8.52 -0.43
C SER A 276 -2.65 8.82 -1.34
N THR A 277 -1.54 9.29 -0.77
CA THR A 277 -0.24 9.11 -1.42
C THR A 277 0.16 7.64 -1.30
N PRO A 278 0.69 7.00 -2.36
CA PRO A 278 1.18 5.64 -2.25
C PRO A 278 2.38 5.64 -1.30
N VAL A 279 2.18 5.08 -0.10
CA VAL A 279 3.28 4.82 0.83
C VAL A 279 4.26 3.88 0.15
N PHE A 280 5.53 4.26 0.12
CA PHE A 280 6.64 3.43 -0.35
C PHE A 280 6.90 2.27 0.64
N ASN A 281 5.91 1.39 0.81
CA ASN A 281 6.06 0.18 1.61
C ASN A 281 6.81 -0.86 0.78
N HIS A 282 8.13 -0.88 0.91
CA HIS A 282 8.94 -2.01 0.48
C HIS A 282 8.62 -3.21 1.38
N VAL A 283 8.05 -4.26 0.81
CA VAL A 283 8.05 -5.57 1.46
C VAL A 283 9.45 -6.14 1.24
N SER A 284 10.26 -6.16 2.28
CA SER A 284 11.51 -6.91 2.29
C SER A 284 11.19 -8.39 2.02
N PRO A 285 11.92 -9.09 1.13
CA PRO A 285 11.78 -10.53 0.98
C PRO A 285 12.37 -11.19 2.23
N THR A 286 11.57 -11.31 3.28
CA THR A 286 11.88 -12.19 4.41
C THR A 286 11.73 -13.63 3.94
N GLY A 287 12.84 -14.38 4.02
CA GLY A 287 12.88 -15.80 4.35
C GLY A 287 11.93 -16.73 3.61
N GLN A 288 12.50 -17.51 2.70
CA GLN A 288 11.93 -18.79 2.30
C GLN A 288 11.65 -19.64 3.55
N GLU A 289 10.38 -19.96 3.79
CA GLU A 289 10.02 -21.27 4.32
C GLU A 289 9.39 -22.08 3.18
N ASN A 290 9.93 -23.29 3.03
CA ASN A 290 9.70 -24.37 2.06
C ASN A 290 10.42 -24.26 0.71
#